data_AF-A0AAV0ITI4-F1
#
_entry.id   AF-A0AAV0ITI4-F1
#
_cell.length_a   1.000
_cell.length_b   1.000
_cell.length_c   1.000
_cell.angle_alpha   90.00
_cell.angle_beta   90.00
_cell.angle_gamma   90.00
#
_symmetry.space_group_name_H-M   'P 1'
#
loop_
_entity.id
_entity.type
_entity.pdbx_description
1 polymer ?
#
loop_
_entity_poly.entity_id
_entity_poly.type
_entity_poly.pdbx_seq_one_letter_code
_entity_poly.pdbx_strand_id
1 'polypeptide(L)'
;MNPSIKSESNYFIAPQLGKKEVTWRKCVDHNSKPWTFYSVNDYFENGTCFEEIGKDEVKPNYDDEQSSQLPRPKPLKLNILSWSSKVL
;
A
#
# COMPACT_ATOMS: atom_id res chain seq x y z
N MET A 1 -4.86 -7.01 -18.55
CA MET A 1 -3.88 -5.90 -18.37
C MET A 1 -2.87 -6.37 -17.33
N ASN A 2 -1.59 -6.04 -17.51
CA ASN A 2 -0.49 -6.53 -16.65
C ASN A 2 0.33 -5.35 -16.12
N PRO A 3 -0.16 -4.64 -15.08
CA PRO A 3 0.49 -3.45 -14.58
C PRO A 3 1.77 -3.77 -13.79
N SER A 4 2.67 -2.80 -13.80
CA SER A 4 3.77 -2.68 -12.83
C SER A 4 3.45 -1.57 -11.85
N ILE A 5 3.45 -1.85 -10.55
CA ILE A 5 3.08 -0.90 -9.49
C ILE A 5 4.23 -0.75 -8.51
N LYS A 6 4.71 0.47 -8.35
CA LYS A 6 5.54 0.89 -7.21
C LYS A 6 4.64 1.61 -6.21
N SER A 7 4.41 1.02 -5.05
CA SER A 7 3.85 1.71 -3.89
C SER A 7 5.00 2.32 -3.10
N GLU A 8 4.96 3.62 -2.81
CA GLU A 8 6.05 4.29 -2.13
C GLU A 8 5.56 5.27 -1.06
N SER A 9 6.07 5.08 0.16
CA SER A 9 5.84 5.96 1.31
C SER A 9 4.36 6.21 1.65
N ASN A 10 3.52 5.20 1.39
CA ASN A 10 2.12 5.17 1.80
C ASN A 10 1.96 4.66 3.24
N TYR A 11 0.86 5.01 3.89
CA TYR A 11 0.51 4.52 5.22
C TYR A 11 -0.82 3.77 5.16
N PHE A 12 -0.74 2.45 5.36
CA PHE A 12 -1.90 1.56 5.31
C PHE A 12 -2.29 1.08 6.70
N ILE A 13 -3.58 1.22 7.02
CA ILE A 13 -4.20 0.76 8.26
C ILE A 13 -5.35 -0.18 7.90
N ALA A 14 -5.15 -1.48 8.10
CA ALA A 14 -6.18 -2.48 7.88
C ALA A 14 -7.33 -2.32 8.90
N PRO A 15 -8.54 -2.80 8.58
CA PRO A 15 -9.62 -2.91 9.56
C PRO A 15 -9.25 -3.87 10.70
N GLN A 16 -9.88 -3.76 11.88
CA GLN A 16 -9.60 -4.65 13.02
C GLN A 16 -9.84 -6.12 12.68
N LEU A 17 -10.94 -6.42 12.00
CA LEU A 17 -11.31 -7.75 11.56
C LEU A 17 -11.38 -7.84 10.04
N GLY A 18 -11.08 -9.02 9.49
CA GLY A 18 -11.13 -9.28 8.05
C GLY A 18 -9.76 -9.24 7.37
N LYS A 19 -9.77 -8.92 6.07
CA LYS A 19 -8.58 -8.97 5.22
C LYS A 19 -7.57 -7.89 5.59
N LYS A 20 -6.29 -8.25 5.54
CA LYS A 20 -5.16 -7.38 5.87
C LYS A 20 -4.30 -7.02 4.67
N GLU A 21 -4.49 -7.71 3.55
CA GLU A 21 -3.72 -7.49 2.34
C GLU A 21 -4.18 -6.24 1.59
N VAL A 22 -3.25 -5.34 1.27
CA VAL A 22 -3.48 -4.12 0.48
C VAL A 22 -3.72 -4.47 -1.00
N THR A 23 -3.00 -5.46 -1.49
CA THR A 23 -3.01 -5.87 -2.89
C THR A 23 -4.25 -6.71 -3.19
N TRP A 24 -4.83 -6.51 -4.37
CA TRP A 24 -5.85 -7.40 -4.92
C TRP A 24 -5.71 -7.51 -6.43
N ARG A 25 -5.80 -8.74 -6.94
CA ARG A 25 -5.64 -9.07 -8.35
C ARG A 25 -6.94 -9.66 -8.87
N LYS A 26 -7.49 -9.08 -9.94
CA LYS A 26 -8.71 -9.55 -10.59
C LYS A 26 -8.37 -10.07 -11.98
N CYS A 27 -8.96 -11.21 -12.36
CA CYS A 27 -8.79 -11.83 -13.68
C CYS A 27 -7.33 -12.21 -14.01
N VAL A 28 -6.66 -12.95 -13.14
CA VAL A 28 -5.36 -13.55 -13.46
C VAL A 28 -5.60 -14.80 -14.31
N ASP A 29 -5.36 -14.71 -15.61
CA ASP A 29 -5.34 -15.85 -16.53
C ASP A 29 -3.93 -16.46 -16.59
N HIS A 30 -3.82 -17.77 -16.85
CA HIS A 30 -2.51 -18.46 -16.89
C HIS A 30 -1.59 -17.97 -18.04
N ASN A 31 -2.14 -17.20 -18.99
CA ASN A 31 -1.44 -16.73 -20.18
C ASN A 31 -1.08 -15.23 -20.12
N SER A 32 -1.43 -14.50 -19.05
CA SER A 32 -1.00 -13.10 -18.91
C SER A 32 0.49 -13.00 -18.61
N LYS A 33 1.10 -11.91 -19.09
CA LYS A 33 2.41 -11.49 -18.58
C LYS A 33 2.30 -11.27 -17.07
N PRO A 34 3.33 -11.66 -16.30
CA PRO A 34 3.31 -11.47 -14.85
C PRO A 34 3.17 -9.99 -14.50
N TRP A 35 2.37 -9.70 -13.48
CA TRP A 35 2.30 -8.39 -12.86
C TRP A 35 3.52 -8.21 -11.95
N THR A 36 3.97 -6.96 -11.77
CA THR A 36 5.08 -6.65 -10.87
C THR A 36 4.65 -5.62 -9.85
N PHE A 37 4.52 -6.00 -8.58
CA PHE A 37 4.17 -5.08 -7.48
C PHE A 37 5.31 -5.02 -6.48
N TYR A 38 5.67 -3.80 -6.10
CA TYR A 38 6.78 -3.54 -5.19
C TYR A 38 6.44 -2.41 -4.23
N SER A 39 6.81 -2.56 -2.96
CA SER A 39 6.51 -1.60 -1.88
C SER A 39 7.82 -1.02 -1.34
N VAL A 40 7.97 0.30 -1.39
CA VAL A 40 9.15 1.02 -0.92
C VAL A 40 8.78 1.96 0.21
N ASN A 41 9.37 1.78 1.38
CA ASN A 41 9.14 2.67 2.54
C ASN A 41 7.69 2.83 2.99
N ASP A 42 6.77 1.95 2.58
CA ASP A 42 5.42 1.93 3.09
C ASP A 42 5.40 1.60 4.60
N TYR A 43 4.40 2.14 5.30
CA TYR A 43 4.14 1.84 6.70
C TYR A 43 2.83 1.07 6.83
N PHE A 44 2.89 -0.05 7.54
CA PHE A 44 1.78 -0.98 7.72
C PHE A 44 1.40 -1.08 9.19
N GLU A 45 0.12 -0.87 9.50
CA GLU A 45 -0.42 -0.99 10.85
C GLU A 45 -1.56 -2.01 10.92
N ASN A 46 -1.89 -2.47 12.13
CA ASN A 46 -3.01 -3.38 12.37
C ASN A 46 -2.94 -4.71 11.59
N GLY A 47 -1.71 -5.20 11.40
CA GLY A 47 -1.41 -6.43 10.68
C GLY A 47 -1.51 -6.33 9.17
N THR A 48 -1.58 -5.11 8.60
CA THR A 48 -1.60 -4.90 7.15
C THR A 48 -0.38 -5.55 6.49
N CYS A 49 -0.58 -6.15 5.31
CA CYS A 49 0.49 -6.70 4.49
C CYS A 49 0.35 -6.28 3.03
N PHE A 50 1.47 -6.34 2.31
CA PHE A 50 1.55 -6.09 0.87
C PHE A 50 2.23 -7.30 0.23
N GLU A 51 1.56 -7.95 -0.73
CA GLU A 51 2.15 -9.07 -1.46
C GLU A 51 2.97 -8.54 -2.64
N GLU A 52 4.29 -8.51 -2.47
CA GLU A 52 5.20 -8.21 -3.58
C GLU A 52 5.25 -9.38 -4.56
N ILE A 53 5.17 -9.07 -5.84
CA ILE A 53 5.15 -10.06 -6.92
C ILE A 53 6.00 -9.59 -8.09
N GLY A 54 6.55 -10.54 -8.83
CA GLY A 54 7.53 -10.26 -9.89
C GLY A 54 8.97 -10.44 -9.39
N LYS A 55 9.93 -10.38 -10.31
CA LYS A 55 11.35 -10.64 -10.01
C LYS A 55 12.18 -9.37 -9.85
N ASP A 56 11.68 -8.25 -10.36
CA ASP A 56 12.43 -7.02 -10.52
C ASP A 56 11.75 -5.87 -9.76
N GLU A 57 12.56 -4.93 -9.28
CA GLU A 57 12.07 -3.66 -8.74
C GLU A 57 11.27 -2.91 -9.82
N VAL A 58 10.14 -2.32 -9.44
CA VAL A 58 9.40 -1.44 -10.34
C VAL A 58 10.09 -0.09 -10.37
N LYS A 59 10.79 0.21 -11.46
CA LYS A 59 11.37 1.52 -11.72
C LYS A 59 10.46 2.34 -12.65
N PRO A 60 9.73 3.34 -12.13
CA PRO A 60 9.02 4.28 -12.98
C PRO A 60 10.02 5.06 -13.82
N ASN A 61 9.64 5.40 -15.05
CA ASN A 61 10.49 6.13 -15.99
C ASN A 61 10.45 7.64 -15.71
N TYR A 62 10.78 8.04 -14.48
CA TYR A 62 10.93 9.44 -14.10
C TYR A 62 12.25 9.99 -14.62
N ASP A 63 12.21 11.23 -15.12
CA ASP A 63 13.41 12.03 -15.30
C ASP A 63 13.87 12.65 -13.96
N ASP A 64 15.02 13.34 -13.98
CA ASP A 64 15.61 13.91 -12.76
C ASP A 64 14.71 14.99 -12.14
N GLU A 65 13.92 15.72 -12.95
CA GLU A 65 12.99 16.76 -12.48
C GLU A 65 11.76 16.15 -11.81
N GLN A 66 11.33 14.96 -12.25
CA GLN A 66 10.23 14.18 -11.69
C GLN A 66 10.67 13.31 -10.52
N SER A 67 11.96 13.00 -10.42
CA SER A 67 12.50 12.15 -9.37
C SER A 67 12.45 12.86 -8.01
N SER A 68 11.97 12.16 -6.99
CA SER A 68 11.93 12.69 -5.63
C SER A 68 12.01 11.56 -4.63
N GLN A 69 12.83 11.73 -3.60
CA GLN A 69 12.91 10.78 -2.50
C GLN A 69 11.79 11.07 -1.51
N LEU A 70 10.87 10.12 -1.34
CA LEU A 70 9.78 10.25 -0.39
C LEU A 70 10.20 9.66 0.98
N PRO A 71 10.11 10.44 2.07
CA PRO A 71 10.40 9.91 3.41
C PRO A 71 9.33 8.92 3.85
N ARG A 72 9.73 7.92 4.64
CA ARG A 72 8.80 6.98 5.27
C ARG A 72 7.76 7.75 6.11
N PRO A 73 6.46 7.46 5.97
CA PRO A 73 5.42 8.11 6.76
C PRO A 73 5.53 7.73 8.24
N LYS A 74 5.12 8.66 9.10
CA LYS A 74 5.07 8.47 10.56
C LYS A 74 3.66 8.10 10.98
N PRO A 75 3.50 7.20 11.97
CA PRO A 75 2.18 6.86 12.47
C PRO A 75 1.47 8.10 13.02
N LEU A 76 0.21 8.26 12.63
CA LEU A 76 -0.62 9.36 13.08
C LEU A 76 -1.15 9.01 14.47
N LYS A 77 -0.74 9.74 15.50
CA LYS A 77 -1.43 9.70 16.80
C LYS A 77 -2.77 10.41 16.65
N LEU A 78 -3.81 9.66 16.27
CA LEU A 78 -5.18 10.13 16.34
C LEU A 78 -5.59 10.22 17.81
N ASN A 79 -5.60 11.44 18.36
CA ASN A 79 -6.28 11.73 19.62
C ASN A 79 -7.79 11.69 19.36
N ILE A 80 -8.39 10.50 19.43
CA ILE A 80 -9.84 10.35 19.32
C ILE A 80 -10.45 10.92 20.59
N LEU A 81 -10.92 12.16 20.54
CA LEU A 81 -11.85 12.71 21.53
C LEU A 81 -13.18 11.96 21.37
N SER A 82 -13.41 10.92 22.17
CA SER A 82 -14.69 10.22 22.18
C SER A 82 -15.76 11.13 22.77
N TRP A 83 -16.68 11.62 21.95
CA TRP A 83 -17.94 12.19 22.44
C TRP A 83 -18.91 11.03 22.70
N SER A 84 -19.18 10.76 23.99
CA SER A 84 -20.26 9.87 24.39
C SER A 84 -21.53 10.70 24.53
N SER A 85 -22.43 10.58 23.56
CA SER A 85 -23.79 11.09 23.71
C SER A 85 -24.54 10.14 24.65
N LYS A 86 -24.70 10.54 25.91
CA LYS A 86 -25.73 9.96 26.79
C LYS A 86 -27.09 10.36 26.21
N VAL A 87 -27.79 9.40 25.62
CA VAL A 87 -29.21 9.52 25.34
C VAL A 87 -29.93 9.32 26.67
N LEU A 88 -30.64 10.37 27.11
CA LEU A 88 -31.59 10.35 28.22
C LEU A 88 -32.89 9.64 27.82
#